data_AF-A0A5J4KPC4-F1
#
_entry.id   AF-A0A5J4KPC4-F1
#
_cell.length_a   1.000
_cell.length_b   1.000
_cell.length_c   1.000
_cell.angle_alpha   90.00
_cell.angle_beta   90.00
_cell.angle_gamma   90.00
#
_symmetry.space_group_name_H-M   'P 1'
#
loop_
_entity.id
_entity.type
_entity.pdbx_description
1 polymer ?
#
loop_
_entity_poly.entity_id
_entity_poly.type
_entity_poly.pdbx_seq_one_letter_code
_entity_poly.pdbx_strand_id
1 'polypeptide(L)'
;MNEISVPVLAGIIFAAICAVLLIAVGVMNIRSGRKALERSRSEGQVVAWHKQVLMLFGLNNIVFACLLVLLTLLIMIANPGVKYAIIALIALLFLASIVLVASCVSSALQTSRNLVSRPGEKSQE
;
A
#
# COMPACT_ATOMS: atom_id res chain seq x y z
N MET A 1 -9.94 23.36 27.88
CA MET A 1 -9.11 23.68 26.71
C MET A 1 -7.96 22.67 26.69
N ASN A 2 -7.93 21.75 25.74
CA ASN A 2 -6.79 20.84 25.60
C ASN A 2 -5.65 21.64 24.99
N GLU A 3 -4.65 22.01 25.80
CA GLU A 3 -3.38 22.52 25.28
C GLU A 3 -2.70 21.39 24.53
N ILE A 4 -2.82 21.40 23.20
CA ILE A 4 -2.06 20.50 22.34
C ILE A 4 -0.61 20.96 22.45
N SER A 5 0.24 20.09 23.01
CA SER A 5 1.66 20.39 23.10
C SER A 5 2.26 20.52 21.70
N VAL A 6 3.18 21.47 21.53
CA VAL A 6 3.94 21.70 20.28
C VAL A 6 4.45 20.40 19.63
N PRO A 7 5.02 19.41 20.35
CA PRO A 7 5.43 18.15 19.74
C PRO A 7 4.27 17.33 19.18
N VAL A 8 3.09 17.33 19.82
CA VAL A 8 1.90 16.62 19.31
C VAL A 8 1.41 17.29 18.03
N LEU A 9 1.37 18.62 17.99
CA LEU A 9 0.99 19.36 16.80
C LEU A 9 1.96 19.10 15.63
N ALA A 10 3.27 19.12 15.89
CA ALA A 10 4.28 18.79 14.89
C ALA A 10 4.13 17.35 14.35
N GLY A 11 3.85 16.39 15.24
CA GLY A 11 3.56 15.01 14.87
C GLY A 11 2.34 14.87 13.95
N ILE A 12 1.25 15.61 14.24
CA ILE A 12 0.04 15.60 13.42
C ILE A 12 0.31 16.17 12.02
N ILE A 13 1.03 17.28 11.92
CA ILE A 13 1.39 17.90 10.63
C ILE A 13 2.28 16.95 9.82
N PHE A 14 3.29 16.35 10.46
CA PHE A 14 4.16 15.37 9.82
C PHE A 14 3.37 14.15 9.31
N ALA A 15 2.49 13.59 10.14
CA ALA A 15 1.62 12.48 9.77
C ALA A 15 0.71 12.83 8.59
N ALA A 16 0.16 14.06 8.55
CA ALA A 16 -0.66 14.53 7.45
C ALA A 16 0.13 14.62 6.14
N ILE A 17 1.35 15.18 6.17
CA ILE A 17 2.23 15.23 4.99
C ILE A 17 2.57 13.82 4.50
N CYS A 18 2.95 12.91 5.41
CA CYS A 18 3.23 11.52 5.07
C CYS A 18 2.01 10.82 4.46
N ALA A 19 0.82 11.03 5.01
CA ALA A 19 -0.41 10.45 4.48
C ALA A 19 -0.69 10.93 3.05
N VAL A 20 -0.53 12.22 2.76
CA VAL A 20 -0.69 12.76 1.41
C VAL A 20 0.33 12.16 0.43
N LEU A 21 1.60 12.06 0.84
CA LEU A 21 2.65 11.44 0.02
C LEU A 21 2.36 9.95 -0.25
N LEU A 22 1.93 9.20 0.76
CA LEU A 22 1.57 7.79 0.62
C LEU A 22 0.38 7.60 -0.32
N ILE A 23 -0.63 8.46 -0.24
CA ILE A 23 -1.77 8.46 -1.17
C ILE A 23 -1.30 8.77 -2.58
N ALA A 24 -0.46 9.81 -2.76
CA ALA A 24 0.05 10.18 -4.07
C ALA A 24 0.84 9.03 -4.72
N VAL A 25 1.79 8.44 -3.98
CA VAL A 25 2.56 7.27 -4.43
C VAL A 25 1.65 6.07 -4.68
N GLY A 26 0.66 5.83 -3.81
CA GLY A 26 -0.33 4.76 -3.97
C GLY A 26 -1.12 4.88 -5.27
N VAL A 27 -1.64 6.08 -5.55
CA VAL A 27 -2.37 6.38 -6.79
C VAL A 27 -1.46 6.28 -8.01
N MET A 28 -0.22 6.79 -7.94
CA MET A 28 0.75 6.65 -9.04
C MET A 28 1.04 5.18 -9.36
N ASN A 29 1.24 4.35 -8.34
CA ASN A 29 1.50 2.92 -8.51
C ASN A 29 0.30 2.16 -9.09
N ILE A 30 -0.93 2.49 -8.66
CA ILE A 30 -2.15 1.92 -9.24
C ILE A 30 -2.32 2.36 -10.70
N ARG A 31 -2.04 3.63 -11.03
CA ARG A 31 -2.10 4.13 -12.42
C ARG A 31 -1.08 3.45 -13.32
N SER A 32 0.17 3.31 -12.86
CA SER A 32 1.23 2.61 -13.58
C SER A 32 0.90 1.13 -13.77
N GLY A 33 0.37 0.47 -12.74
CA GLY A 33 -0.15 -0.89 -12.84
C GLY A 33 -1.26 -0.99 -13.89
N ARG A 34 -2.27 -0.11 -13.84
CA ARG A 34 -3.39 -0.12 -14.81
C ARG A 34 -2.90 -0.02 -16.25
N LYS A 35 -1.95 0.88 -16.52
CA LYS A 35 -1.34 1.01 -17.86
C LYS A 35 -0.60 -0.28 -18.28
N ALA A 36 0.10 -0.93 -17.36
CA ALA A 36 0.74 -2.22 -17.64
C ALA A 36 -0.29 -3.32 -17.91
N LEU A 37 -1.43 -3.31 -17.21
CA LEU A 37 -2.52 -4.28 -17.40
C LEU A 37 -3.20 -4.10 -18.76
N GLU A 38 -3.45 -2.85 -19.16
CA GLU A 38 -3.99 -2.50 -20.47
C GLU A 38 -3.04 -2.94 -21.59
N ARG A 39 -1.72 -2.76 -21.42
CA ARG A 39 -0.71 -3.22 -22.37
C ARG A 39 -0.68 -4.75 -22.48
N SER A 40 -0.65 -5.49 -21.36
CA SER A 40 -0.70 -6.96 -21.40
C SER A 40 -2.01 -7.53 -21.95
N ARG A 41 -3.13 -6.81 -21.75
CA ARG A 41 -4.43 -7.18 -22.34
C ARG A 41 -4.43 -6.98 -23.86
N SER A 42 -3.75 -5.93 -24.35
CA SER A 42 -3.56 -5.73 -25.79
C SER A 42 -2.67 -6.80 -26.44
N GLU A 43 -1.83 -7.47 -25.65
CA GLU A 43 -0.99 -8.61 -26.06
C GLU A 43 -1.71 -9.97 -25.91
N GLY A 44 -3.02 -9.98 -25.60
CA GLY A 44 -3.82 -11.20 -25.50
C GLY A 44 -3.62 -12.01 -24.22
N GLN A 45 -2.78 -11.56 -23.29
CA GLN A 45 -2.64 -12.21 -21.98
C GLN A 45 -3.68 -11.69 -20.99
N VAL A 46 -4.50 -12.60 -20.47
CA VAL A 46 -5.45 -12.31 -19.38
C VAL A 46 -4.69 -12.29 -18.05
N VAL A 47 -3.93 -11.21 -17.81
CA VAL A 47 -3.24 -11.00 -16.54
C VAL A 47 -4.26 -10.48 -15.52
N ALA A 48 -4.51 -11.25 -14.45
CA ALA A 48 -5.38 -10.81 -13.36
C ALA A 48 -4.79 -9.59 -12.64
N TRP A 49 -5.63 -8.57 -12.37
CA TRP A 49 -5.29 -7.33 -11.65
C TRP A 49 -4.56 -7.60 -10.31
N HIS A 50 -4.94 -8.68 -9.61
CA HIS A 50 -4.34 -9.12 -8.35
C HIS A 50 -2.95 -9.74 -8.45
N LYS A 51 -2.41 -9.98 -9.67
CA LYS A 51 -1.02 -10.44 -9.84
C LYS A 51 -0.04 -9.29 -10.08
N GLN A 52 -0.52 -8.07 -10.32
CA GLN A 52 0.35 -6.95 -10.56
C GLN A 52 0.86 -6.34 -9.25
N VAL A 53 2.14 -6.61 -8.97
CA VAL A 53 2.90 -6.09 -7.83
C VAL A 53 2.68 -4.59 -7.61
N LEU A 54 2.67 -3.78 -8.68
CA LEU A 54 2.46 -2.33 -8.57
C LEU A 54 1.09 -1.94 -8.04
N MET A 55 0.03 -2.69 -8.38
CA MET A 55 -1.32 -2.41 -7.87
C MET A 55 -1.44 -2.77 -6.40
N LEU A 56 -0.92 -3.94 -5.99
CA LEU A 56 -0.94 -4.36 -4.59
C LEU A 56 -0.11 -3.41 -3.72
N PHE A 57 1.05 -2.99 -4.21
CA PHE A 57 1.90 -2.03 -3.52
C PHE A 57 1.23 -0.66 -3.41
N GLY A 58 0.55 -0.20 -4.47
CA GLY A 58 -0.21 1.03 -4.45
C GLY A 58 -1.38 0.99 -3.45
N LEU A 59 -2.10 -0.14 -3.42
CA LEU A 59 -3.19 -0.36 -2.47
C LEU A 59 -2.68 -0.40 -1.02
N ASN A 60 -1.54 -1.04 -0.79
CA ASN A 60 -0.90 -1.09 0.52
C ASN A 60 -0.50 0.31 1.02
N ASN A 61 0.02 1.17 0.15
CA ASN A 61 0.35 2.55 0.53
C ASN A 61 -0.89 3.36 0.90
N ILE A 62 -2.03 3.14 0.23
CA ILE A 62 -3.31 3.76 0.62
C ILE A 62 -3.76 3.24 1.99
N VAL A 63 -3.66 1.93 2.24
CA VAL A 63 -3.97 1.33 3.55
C VAL A 63 -3.08 1.94 4.64
N PHE A 64 -1.79 2.12 4.38
CA PHE A 64 -0.85 2.77 5.30
C PHE A 64 -1.21 4.24 5.56
N ALA A 65 -1.64 4.98 4.55
CA ALA A 65 -2.13 6.35 4.73
C ALA A 65 -3.38 6.37 5.63
N CYS A 66 -4.33 5.46 5.41
CA CYS A 66 -5.51 5.32 6.27
C CYS A 66 -5.13 4.97 7.72
N LEU A 67 -4.15 4.07 7.92
CA LEU A 67 -3.63 3.75 9.25
C LEU A 67 -3.03 4.97 9.95
N LEU A 68 -2.23 5.79 9.25
CA LEU A 68 -1.68 7.03 9.77
C LEU A 68 -2.77 8.02 10.20
N VAL A 69 -3.82 8.16 9.38
CA VAL A 69 -4.97 9.04 9.70
C VAL A 69 -5.72 8.52 10.92
N LEU A 70 -6.00 7.22 10.99
CA LEU A 70 -6.68 6.61 12.13
C LEU A 70 -5.85 6.71 13.42
N LEU A 71 -4.53 6.56 13.35
CA LEU A 71 -3.64 6.76 14.48
C LEU A 71 -3.68 8.21 14.97
N THR A 72 -3.69 9.16 14.04
CA THR A 72 -3.82 10.59 14.35
C THR A 72 -5.16 10.88 15.02
N LEU A 73 -6.26 10.31 14.50
CA LEU A 73 -7.60 10.43 15.10
C LEU A 73 -7.68 9.81 16.49
N LEU A 74 -7.00 8.68 16.73
CA LEU A 74 -6.95 8.02 18.03
C LEU A 74 -6.37 8.93 19.13
N ILE A 75 -5.38 9.76 18.76
CA ILE A 75 -4.75 10.72 19.67
C ILE A 75 -5.68 11.91 19.94
N MET A 76 -6.43 12.37 18.92
CA MET A 76 -7.29 13.56 19.05
C MET A 76 -8.64 13.27 19.71
N ILE A 77 -9.20 12.08 19.53
CA ILE A 77 -10.52 11.73 20.06
C ILE A 77 -10.41 11.38 21.54
N ALA A 78 -11.19 12.05 22.40
CA ALA A 78 -11.22 11.75 23.83
C ALA A 78 -12.22 10.62 24.19
N ASN A 79 -13.19 10.33 23.33
CA ASN A 79 -14.26 9.38 23.61
C ASN A 79 -13.74 7.91 23.59
N PRO A 80 -13.81 7.17 24.71
CA PRO A 80 -13.26 5.83 24.81
C PRO A 80 -13.97 4.82 23.89
N GLY A 81 -15.29 4.94 23.70
CA GLY A 81 -16.05 4.04 22.81
C GLY A 81 -15.57 4.13 21.36
N VAL A 82 -15.31 5.35 20.89
CA VAL A 82 -14.78 5.58 19.54
C VAL A 82 -13.31 5.13 19.43
N LYS A 83 -12.51 5.27 20.50
CA LYS A 83 -11.14 4.73 20.53
C LYS A 83 -11.10 3.22 20.32
N TYR A 84 -11.95 2.45 20.99
CA TYR A 84 -12.00 1.00 20.80
C TYR A 84 -12.35 0.61 19.37
N ALA A 85 -13.31 1.31 18.75
CA ALA A 85 -13.67 1.09 17.35
C ALA A 85 -12.50 1.41 16.40
N ILE A 86 -11.78 2.52 16.63
CA ILE A 86 -10.60 2.89 15.85
C ILE A 86 -9.48 1.87 16.02
N ILE A 87 -9.22 1.39 17.24
CA ILE A 87 -8.20 0.36 17.51
C ILE A 87 -8.53 -0.93 16.75
N ALA A 88 -9.79 -1.38 16.79
CA ALA A 88 -10.22 -2.55 16.04
C ALA A 88 -10.04 -2.36 14.52
N LEU A 89 -10.37 -1.17 14.00
CA LEU A 89 -10.18 -0.83 12.59
C LEU A 89 -8.69 -0.78 12.20
N ILE A 90 -7.84 -0.24 13.07
CA ILE A 90 -6.37 -0.26 12.91
C ILE A 90 -5.88 -1.70 12.83
N ALA A 91 -6.30 -2.58 13.75
CA ALA A 91 -5.89 -3.98 13.74
C ALA A 91 -6.30 -4.71 12.45
N LEU A 92 -7.52 -4.49 11.97
CA LEU A 92 -8.00 -5.05 10.70
C LEU A 92 -7.22 -4.54 9.50
N LEU A 93 -6.99 -3.23 9.40
CA LEU A 93 -6.21 -2.63 8.31
C LEU A 93 -4.75 -3.06 8.34
N PHE A 94 -4.18 -3.23 9.53
CA PHE A 94 -2.82 -3.73 9.70
C PHE A 94 -2.71 -5.18 9.21
N LEU A 95 -3.67 -6.03 9.56
CA LEU A 95 -3.73 -7.41 9.04
C LEU A 95 -3.87 -7.42 7.52
N ALA A 96 -4.74 -6.57 6.96
CA ALA A 96 -4.89 -6.44 5.51
C ALA A 96 -3.58 -5.96 4.85
N SER A 97 -2.86 -5.01 5.46
CA SER A 97 -1.57 -4.54 4.99
C SER A 97 -0.53 -5.66 4.97
N ILE A 98 -0.42 -6.46 6.02
CA ILE A 98 0.51 -7.61 6.06
C ILE A 98 0.20 -8.59 4.92
N VAL A 99 -1.08 -8.91 4.70
CA VAL A 99 -1.50 -9.83 3.63
C VAL A 99 -1.17 -9.25 2.24
N LEU A 100 -1.39 -7.95 2.04
CA LEU A 100 -1.04 -7.26 0.80
C LEU A 100 0.47 -7.26 0.55
N VAL A 101 1.28 -6.99 1.58
CA VAL A 101 2.74 -7.03 1.50
C VAL A 101 3.24 -8.45 1.21
N ALA A 102 2.72 -9.46 1.90
CA ALA A 102 3.09 -10.86 1.66
C ALA A 102 2.76 -11.27 0.21
N SER A 103 1.57 -10.91 -0.27
CA SER A 103 1.14 -11.16 -1.65
C SER A 103 2.02 -10.43 -2.68
N CYS A 104 2.44 -9.20 -2.37
CA CYS A 104 3.36 -8.40 -3.18
C CYS A 104 4.74 -9.05 -3.27
N VAL A 105 5.29 -9.50 -2.13
CA VAL A 105 6.59 -10.19 -2.06
C VAL A 105 6.54 -11.53 -2.78
N SER A 106 5.50 -12.34 -2.57
CA SER A 106 5.34 -13.61 -3.29
C SER A 106 5.24 -13.41 -4.80
N SER A 107 4.51 -12.39 -5.25
CA SER A 107 4.38 -12.07 -6.68
C SER A 107 5.71 -11.58 -7.27
N ALA A 108 6.44 -10.71 -6.56
CA ALA A 108 7.76 -10.24 -6.98
C ALA A 108 8.78 -11.40 -7.06
N LEU A 109 8.78 -12.30 -6.08
CA LEU A 109 9.65 -13.48 -6.07
C LEU A 109 9.29 -14.47 -7.19
N GLN A 110 8.00 -14.64 -7.53
CA GLN A 110 7.59 -15.47 -8.66
C GLN A 110 8.04 -14.87 -10.00
N THR A 111 7.96 -13.54 -10.18
CA THR A 111 8.48 -12.86 -11.37
C THR A 111 10.00 -13.00 -11.47
N SER A 112 10.73 -12.79 -10.36
CA SER A 112 12.20 -12.98 -10.35
C SER A 112 12.61 -14.43 -10.58
N ARG A 113 11.89 -15.43 -10.04
CA ARG A 113 12.18 -16.84 -10.33
C ARG A 113 11.98 -17.16 -11.80
N ASN A 114 10.92 -16.66 -12.44
CA ASN A 114 10.72 -16.84 -13.89
C ASN A 114 11.82 -16.17 -14.74
N LEU A 115 12.36 -15.03 -14.29
CA LEU A 115 13.49 -14.36 -14.96
C LEU A 115 14.81 -15.13 -14.77
N VAL A 116 15.05 -15.68 -13.57
CA VAL A 116 16.23 -16.51 -13.27
C VAL A 116 16.15 -17.89 -13.94
N SER A 117 14.96 -18.42 -14.22
CA SER A 117 14.76 -19.68 -14.94
C SER A 117 14.87 -19.57 -16.47
N ARG A 118 15.18 -18.40 -17.04
CA ARG A 118 15.60 -18.24 -18.46
C ARG A 118 17.11 -17.96 -18.65
N PRO A 119 18.06 -18.77 -18.12
CA PRO A 119 19.42 -18.73 -18.59
C PRO A 119 19.55 -19.73 -19.76
N GLY A 120 19.35 -19.30 -21.01
CA GLY A 120 19.70 -20.19 -22.13
C GLY A 120 18.98 -20.01 -23.47
N GLU A 121 18.72 -18.79 -23.94
CA GLU A 121 18.24 -18.63 -25.33
C GLU A 121 18.94 -17.46 -26.03
N LYS A 122 20.28 -17.47 -25.98
CA LYS A 122 21.16 -16.87 -26.99
C LYS A 122 22.43 -17.71 -27.12
N SER A 123 22.27 -18.90 -27.70
CA SER A 123 23.33 -19.54 -28.46
C SER A 123 22.64 -20.08 -29.72
N GLN A 124 23.21 -19.75 -30.89
CA GLN A 124 22.79 -20.13 -32.25
C GLN A 124 21.72 -19.24 -32.90
N GLU A 125 22.17 -18.17 -33.56
CA GLU A 125 22.30 -18.10 -35.03
C GLU A 125 23.40 -17.11 -35.41
#